data_AF-A0A0S8A4L8-F1
#
_entry.id   AF-A0A0S8A4L8-F1
#
_cell.length_a   1.000
_cell.length_b   1.000
_cell.length_c   1.000
_cell.angle_alpha   90.00
_cell.angle_beta   90.00
_cell.angle_gamma   90.00
#
_symmetry.space_group_name_H-M   'P 1'
#
loop_
_entity.id
_entity.type
_entity.pdbx_description
1 polymer ?
#
loop_
_entity_poly.entity_id
_entity_poly.type
_entity_poly.pdbx_seq_one_letter_code
_entity_poly.pdbx_strand_id
1 'polypeptide(L)'
;MLASVVTNKTAIKTNLKRSVNQCLGNIAHTIAEPKQNQVPLLLLSFLLLLCVPLFLYTFRTFDNNRLVSWYWGFSQEQLFAMLALLSVLLALFLIAAKLQWRVPVNIVFLSIVAFFLTIPFWQTPEVIIDNARYFTQAKYLELYGAGYFFREWGGTIFAWTDLPLIPFIYGVMFNAFGEYREVIQVLGSLFFVGTMALTYALGKILWSHHHGMVAATLLLGIPYLYTQIPLMMVDIPAMFFLTLAVLTAVLAIKEGGYGHVFIAAIAIVLALFTKYSVWIFLSVVPLVVFAQPQHLWRQSVIRLSKIIFFATVLWCLVLSWYYPALFEQITILLDYQWR
;
A
#
# COMPACT_ATOMS: atom_id res chain seq x y z
N MET A 1 -3.88 -58.29 28.84
CA MET A 1 -3.50 -57.49 27.65
C MET A 1 -4.30 -56.19 27.45
N LEU A 2 -5.54 -56.06 27.94
CA LEU A 2 -6.31 -54.80 27.80
C LEU A 2 -5.93 -53.69 28.81
N ALA A 3 -5.35 -54.04 29.96
CA ALA A 3 -4.92 -53.06 30.97
C ALA A 3 -3.64 -52.27 30.60
N SER A 4 -2.78 -52.78 29.71
CA SER A 4 -1.54 -52.09 29.32
C SER A 4 -1.73 -51.07 28.19
N VAL A 5 -2.88 -51.08 27.50
CA VAL A 5 -3.18 -50.13 26.42
C VAL A 5 -3.79 -48.83 26.97
N VAL A 6 -4.49 -48.89 28.11
CA VAL A 6 -5.14 -47.72 28.72
C VAL A 6 -4.13 -46.81 29.41
N THR A 7 -3.09 -47.37 30.05
CA THR A 7 -2.02 -46.60 30.70
C THR A 7 -1.14 -45.82 29.72
N ASN A 8 -1.05 -46.26 28.46
CA ASN A 8 -0.25 -45.57 27.44
C ASN A 8 -0.95 -44.31 26.89
N LYS A 9 -2.30 -44.30 26.81
CA LYS A 9 -3.06 -43.13 26.33
C LYS A 9 -3.00 -41.94 27.28
N THR A 10 -2.95 -42.19 28.59
CA THR A 10 -2.80 -41.13 29.60
C THR A 10 -1.41 -40.50 29.52
N ALA A 11 -0.35 -41.31 29.44
CA ALA A 11 1.03 -40.82 29.33
C ALA A 11 1.28 -39.95 28.07
N ILE A 12 0.68 -40.33 26.93
CA ILE A 12 0.78 -39.55 25.69
C ILE A 12 0.07 -38.20 25.82
N LYS A 13 -1.10 -38.14 26.45
CA LYS A 13 -1.82 -36.86 26.68
C LYS A 13 -1.03 -35.92 27.59
N THR A 14 -0.38 -36.42 28.64
CA THR A 14 0.40 -35.57 29.56
C THR A 14 1.65 -35.03 28.89
N ASN A 15 2.37 -35.84 28.09
CA ASN A 15 3.56 -35.39 27.36
C ASN A 15 3.22 -34.39 26.25
N LEU A 16 2.10 -34.58 25.53
CA LEU A 16 1.65 -33.63 24.53
C LEU A 16 1.27 -32.28 25.17
N LYS A 17 0.57 -32.30 26.31
CA LYS A 17 0.19 -31.07 27.03
C LYS A 17 1.42 -30.34 27.59
N ARG A 18 2.45 -31.07 28.05
CA ARG A 18 3.73 -30.48 28.48
C ARG A 18 4.51 -29.87 27.32
N SER A 19 4.61 -30.57 26.19
CA SER A 19 5.30 -30.07 24.99
C SER A 19 4.61 -28.84 24.40
N VAL A 20 3.28 -28.84 24.33
CA VAL A 20 2.48 -27.68 23.88
C VAL A 20 2.63 -26.51 24.86
N ASN A 21 2.57 -26.74 26.17
CA ASN A 21 2.76 -25.67 27.15
C ASN A 21 4.20 -25.14 27.18
N GLN A 22 5.21 -25.97 26.92
CA GLN A 22 6.60 -25.55 26.87
C GLN A 22 6.91 -24.79 25.57
N CYS A 23 6.29 -25.18 24.45
CA CYS A 23 6.35 -24.45 23.18
C CYS A 23 5.61 -23.10 23.28
N LEU A 24 4.41 -23.08 23.86
CA LEU A 24 3.64 -21.86 24.10
C LEU A 24 4.30 -20.95 25.15
N GLY A 25 4.93 -21.52 26.19
CA GLY A 25 5.69 -20.77 27.19
C GLY A 25 6.93 -20.10 26.60
N ASN A 26 7.65 -20.79 25.70
CA ASN A 26 8.77 -20.20 24.98
C ASN A 26 8.32 -19.14 23.96
N ILE A 27 7.17 -19.32 23.29
CA ILE A 27 6.60 -18.29 22.41
C ILE A 27 6.15 -17.07 23.22
N ALA A 28 5.53 -17.25 24.40
CA ALA A 28 5.12 -16.16 25.27
C ALA A 28 6.31 -15.39 25.86
N HIS A 29 7.41 -16.07 26.20
CA HIS A 29 8.64 -15.41 26.66
C HIS A 29 9.40 -14.70 25.54
N THR A 30 9.22 -15.08 24.27
CA THR A 30 9.86 -14.41 23.12
C THR A 30 9.07 -13.17 22.64
N ILE A 31 7.85 -12.94 23.17
CA ILE A 31 7.01 -11.77 22.87
C ILE A 31 7.17 -10.66 23.94
N ALA A 32 7.84 -10.96 25.06
CA ALA A 32 8.06 -10.00 26.14
C ALA A 32 9.44 -9.31 26.02
N GLU A 33 9.38 -8.11 25.44
CA GLU A 33 10.35 -7.01 25.45
C GLU A 33 11.65 -7.16 24.62
N PRO A 34 11.88 -6.17 23.74
CA PRO A 34 12.84 -5.15 24.13
C PRO A 34 12.14 -3.80 24.26
N LYS A 35 11.97 -3.34 25.50
CA LYS A 35 11.67 -1.94 25.87
C LYS A 35 12.91 -1.06 25.71
N GLN A 36 13.77 -1.36 24.75
CA GLN A 36 15.07 -0.73 24.59
C GLN A 36 14.89 0.49 23.68
N ASN A 37 14.87 1.67 24.30
CA ASN A 37 14.91 3.02 23.71
C ASN A 37 14.54 3.10 22.22
N GLN A 38 13.26 2.95 21.88
CA GLN A 38 12.76 3.24 20.53
C GLN A 38 12.70 4.74 20.23
N VAL A 39 12.92 5.59 21.24
CA VAL A 39 12.86 7.05 21.16
C VAL A 39 13.80 7.61 20.07
N PRO A 40 15.08 7.21 19.95
CA PRO A 40 15.97 7.72 18.90
C PRO A 40 15.51 7.33 17.49
N LEU A 41 14.94 6.12 17.33
CA LEU A 41 14.42 5.66 16.04
C LEU A 41 13.17 6.44 15.64
N LEU A 42 12.24 6.65 16.57
CA LEU A 42 11.05 7.49 16.37
C LEU A 42 11.44 8.93 16.02
N LEU A 43 12.42 9.49 16.73
CA LEU A 43 12.94 10.83 16.47
C LEU A 43 13.59 10.91 15.09
N LEU A 44 14.38 9.91 14.69
CA LEU A 44 14.99 9.83 13.37
C LEU A 44 13.93 9.73 12.27
N SER A 45 12.95 8.83 12.41
CA SER A 45 11.84 8.70 11.46
C SER A 45 11.07 10.00 11.32
N PHE A 46 10.88 10.76 12.41
CA PHE A 46 10.25 12.07 12.36
C PHE A 46 11.11 13.12 11.65
N LEU A 47 12.40 13.21 11.97
CA LEU A 47 13.31 14.14 11.29
C LEU A 47 13.33 13.88 9.78
N LEU A 48 13.35 12.61 9.38
CA LEU A 48 13.21 12.20 7.99
C LEU A 48 11.85 12.60 7.38
N LEU A 49 10.77 12.52 8.15
CA LEU A 49 9.45 12.96 7.71
C LEU A 49 9.36 14.48 7.54
N LEU A 50 10.01 15.27 8.40
CA LEU A 50 10.15 16.72 8.24
C LEU A 50 11.05 17.12 7.06
N CYS A 51 12.01 16.27 6.70
CA CYS A 51 12.82 16.49 5.51
C CYS A 51 11.97 16.49 4.23
N VAL A 52 10.84 15.78 4.19
CA VAL A 52 9.97 15.72 3.00
C VAL A 52 9.40 17.08 2.60
N PRO A 53 8.66 17.82 3.46
CA PRO A 53 8.17 19.15 3.09
C PRO A 53 9.29 20.15 2.82
N LEU A 54 10.42 20.06 3.52
CA LEU A 54 11.60 20.89 3.26
C LEU A 54 12.20 20.61 1.88
N PHE A 55 12.31 19.34 1.52
CA PHE A 55 12.76 18.90 0.21
C PHE A 55 11.79 19.40 -0.87
N LEU A 56 10.49 19.14 -0.74
CA LEU A 56 9.46 19.61 -1.67
C LEU A 56 9.50 21.14 -1.83
N TYR A 57 9.65 21.88 -0.73
CA TYR A 57 9.79 23.34 -0.80
C TYR A 57 11.05 23.78 -1.53
N THR A 58 12.19 23.16 -1.23
CA THR A 58 13.49 23.50 -1.84
C THR A 58 13.48 23.24 -3.34
N PHE A 59 12.88 22.13 -3.74
CA PHE A 59 12.79 21.69 -5.13
C PHE A 59 11.48 22.15 -5.82
N ARG A 60 10.70 23.05 -5.22
CA ARG A 60 9.41 23.50 -5.80
C ARG A 60 9.57 24.24 -7.13
N THR A 61 10.76 24.76 -7.44
CA THR A 61 11.06 25.37 -8.74
C THR A 61 11.06 24.36 -9.89
N PHE A 62 11.17 23.07 -9.57
CA PHE A 62 11.02 21.98 -10.54
C PHE A 62 9.55 21.57 -10.74
N ASP A 63 8.61 22.15 -9.98
CA ASP A 63 7.19 21.92 -10.22
C ASP A 63 6.71 22.71 -11.44
N ASN A 64 6.49 21.98 -12.53
CA ASN A 64 6.04 22.49 -13.81
C ASN A 64 4.51 22.44 -13.98
N ASN A 65 3.74 22.24 -12.89
CA ASN A 65 2.29 22.21 -12.97
C ASN A 65 1.73 23.56 -13.44
N ARG A 66 1.11 23.57 -14.62
CA ARG A 66 0.60 24.79 -15.28
C ARG A 66 -0.69 25.33 -14.65
N LEU A 67 -1.44 24.50 -13.92
CA LEU A 67 -2.68 24.91 -13.25
C LEU A 67 -2.40 25.61 -11.92
N VAL A 68 -1.70 24.93 -11.02
CA VAL A 68 -1.29 25.47 -9.71
C VAL A 68 0.07 24.92 -9.36
N SER A 69 1.13 25.66 -9.70
CA SER A 69 2.49 25.30 -9.28
C SER A 69 2.66 25.56 -7.78
N TRP A 70 3.32 24.64 -7.09
CA TRP A 70 3.80 24.78 -5.71
C TRP A 70 4.69 26.00 -5.54
N TYR A 71 5.39 26.42 -6.60
CA TYR A 71 6.17 27.64 -6.58
C TYR A 71 5.31 28.88 -6.29
N TRP A 72 4.08 28.93 -6.82
CA TRP A 72 3.14 30.03 -6.60
C TRP A 72 2.27 29.83 -5.36
N GLY A 73 1.84 28.58 -5.14
CA GLY A 73 0.88 28.25 -4.08
C GLY A 73 1.50 28.16 -2.68
N PHE A 74 2.83 28.10 -2.55
CA PHE A 74 3.50 27.83 -1.29
C PHE A 74 4.59 28.86 -0.95
N SER A 75 4.23 29.82 -0.09
CA SER A 75 5.14 30.86 0.41
C SER A 75 6.07 30.34 1.52
N GLN A 76 7.12 31.08 1.80
CA GLN A 76 8.02 30.78 2.92
C GLN A 76 7.29 30.80 4.28
N GLU A 77 6.34 31.73 4.45
CA GLU A 77 5.52 31.83 5.66
C GLU A 77 4.65 30.58 5.85
N GLN A 78 4.05 30.08 4.77
CA GLN A 78 3.26 28.85 4.78
C GLN A 78 4.12 27.62 5.09
N LEU A 79 5.38 27.58 4.63
CA LEU A 79 6.32 26.54 5.03
C LEU A 79 6.54 26.55 6.55
N PHE A 80 6.85 27.70 7.14
CA PHE A 80 7.06 27.78 8.57
C PHE A 80 5.81 27.40 9.36
N ALA A 81 4.63 27.85 8.91
CA ALA A 81 3.35 27.47 9.51
C ALA A 81 3.13 25.95 9.44
N MET A 82 3.41 25.32 8.29
CA MET A 82 3.29 23.88 8.12
C MET A 82 4.29 23.11 9.00
N LEU A 83 5.55 23.54 9.06
CA LEU A 83 6.57 22.91 9.92
C LEU A 83 6.22 23.05 11.41
N ALA A 84 5.71 24.22 11.83
CA ALA A 84 5.23 24.44 13.18
C ALA A 84 4.04 23.53 13.50
N LEU A 85 3.05 23.44 12.60
CA LEU A 85 1.90 22.56 12.75
C LEU A 85 2.33 21.09 12.85
N LEU A 86 3.21 20.61 11.96
CA LEU A 86 3.73 19.24 12.00
C LEU A 86 4.49 18.96 13.30
N SER A 87 5.23 19.94 13.82
CA SER A 87 5.94 19.82 15.10
C SER A 87 4.98 19.73 16.28
N VAL A 88 3.89 20.53 16.27
CA VAL A 88 2.83 20.46 17.29
C VAL A 88 2.08 19.13 17.22
N LEU A 89 1.68 18.70 16.02
CA LEU A 89 1.01 17.41 15.81
C LEU A 89 1.89 16.24 16.27
N LEU A 90 3.21 16.31 16.05
CA LEU A 90 4.13 15.33 16.60
C LEU A 90 4.14 15.38 18.13
N ALA A 91 4.30 16.55 18.73
CA ALA A 91 4.35 16.66 20.19
C ALA A 91 3.09 16.04 20.82
N LEU A 92 1.92 16.35 20.24
CA LEU A 92 0.64 15.75 20.61
C LEU A 92 0.65 14.23 20.40
N PHE A 93 1.16 13.73 19.26
CA PHE A 93 1.28 12.30 18.99
C PHE A 93 2.22 11.60 19.97
N LEU A 94 3.37 12.18 20.34
CA LEU A 94 4.31 11.61 21.31
C LEU A 94 3.72 11.59 22.72
N ILE A 95 2.95 12.61 23.10
CA ILE A 95 2.17 12.63 24.34
C ILE A 95 1.11 11.52 24.28
N ALA A 96 0.34 11.48 23.20
CA ALA A 96 -0.70 10.48 22.99
C ALA A 96 -0.15 9.05 22.93
N ALA A 97 1.07 8.84 22.42
CA ALA A 97 1.73 7.53 22.39
C ALA A 97 2.18 7.07 23.78
N LYS A 98 2.46 8.00 24.70
CA LYS A 98 2.73 7.69 26.12
C LYS A 98 1.45 7.35 26.87
N LEU A 99 0.33 7.96 26.51
CA LEU A 99 -0.97 7.48 26.94
C LEU A 99 -1.20 6.13 26.24
N GLN A 100 -1.12 5.03 26.97
CA GLN A 100 -1.40 3.70 26.41
C GLN A 100 -2.88 3.61 26.01
N TRP A 101 -3.22 4.15 24.83
CA TRP A 101 -4.58 4.21 24.35
C TRP A 101 -4.99 2.79 23.97
N ARG A 102 -5.66 2.10 24.89
CA ARG A 102 -6.34 0.86 24.55
C ARG A 102 -7.49 1.23 23.64
N VAL A 103 -7.28 1.16 22.33
CA VAL A 103 -8.35 1.25 21.34
C VAL A 103 -9.05 -0.11 21.38
N PRO A 104 -10.24 -0.27 22.00
CA PRO A 104 -10.94 -1.56 22.05
C PRO A 104 -11.58 -1.92 20.71
N VAL A 105 -11.20 -1.24 19.63
CA VAL A 105 -11.85 -1.31 18.33
C VAL A 105 -11.21 -2.42 17.51
N ASN A 106 -12.05 -3.35 17.06
CA ASN A 106 -11.66 -4.39 16.11
C ASN A 106 -11.49 -3.77 14.71
N ILE A 107 -10.48 -4.23 13.96
CA ILE A 107 -10.26 -3.83 12.56
C ILE A 107 -11.51 -3.98 11.69
N VAL A 108 -12.36 -4.99 11.93
CA VAL A 108 -13.61 -5.17 11.17
C VAL A 108 -14.55 -3.99 11.38
N PHE A 109 -14.73 -3.54 12.62
CA PHE A 109 -15.54 -2.36 12.91
C PHE A 109 -14.92 -1.11 12.28
N LEU A 110 -13.60 -0.96 12.38
CA LEU A 110 -12.91 0.17 11.76
C LEU A 110 -13.09 0.18 10.24
N SER A 111 -13.06 -0.98 9.57
CA SER A 111 -13.30 -1.11 8.13
C SER A 111 -14.72 -0.72 7.74
N ILE A 112 -15.71 -1.11 8.55
CA ILE A 112 -17.11 -0.71 8.33
C ILE A 112 -17.23 0.81 8.45
N VAL A 113 -16.71 1.40 9.54
CA VAL A 113 -16.71 2.85 9.73
C VAL A 113 -16.00 3.55 8.58
N ALA A 114 -14.83 3.06 8.17
CA ALA A 114 -14.06 3.61 7.05
C ALA A 114 -14.88 3.66 5.76
N PHE A 115 -15.63 2.60 5.45
CA PHE A 115 -16.53 2.57 4.29
C PHE A 115 -17.64 3.62 4.40
N PHE A 116 -18.34 3.67 5.54
CA PHE A 116 -19.43 4.64 5.73
C PHE A 116 -18.96 6.09 5.73
N LEU A 117 -17.72 6.36 6.16
CA LEU A 117 -17.13 7.70 6.11
C LEU A 117 -16.87 8.19 4.68
N THR A 118 -16.81 7.31 3.68
CA THR A 118 -16.64 7.73 2.28
C THR A 118 -17.94 8.18 1.63
N ILE A 119 -19.09 7.66 2.08
CA ILE A 119 -20.41 7.88 1.45
C ILE A 119 -20.77 9.36 1.32
N PRO A 120 -20.60 10.24 2.34
CA PRO A 120 -20.90 11.65 2.20
C PRO A 120 -20.13 12.34 1.06
N PHE A 121 -18.97 11.80 0.67
CA PHE A 121 -18.10 12.36 -0.37
C PHE A 121 -18.45 11.86 -1.77
N TRP A 122 -19.35 10.87 -1.92
CA TRP A 122 -19.77 10.37 -3.24
C TRP A 122 -20.44 11.43 -4.12
N GLN A 123 -20.92 12.53 -3.52
CA GLN A 123 -21.48 13.66 -4.25
C GLN A 123 -20.40 14.63 -4.79
N THR A 124 -19.12 14.41 -4.50
CA THR A 124 -18.01 15.25 -5.00
C THR A 124 -18.00 15.23 -6.53
N PRO A 125 -18.06 16.37 -7.24
CA PRO A 125 -18.09 16.38 -8.70
C PRO A 125 -16.76 15.91 -9.32
N GLU A 126 -16.84 15.15 -10.42
CA GLU A 126 -15.68 14.66 -11.17
C GLU A 126 -15.29 15.68 -12.26
N VAL A 127 -14.48 16.66 -11.90
CA VAL A 127 -14.07 17.75 -12.82
C VAL A 127 -12.70 17.48 -13.46
N ILE A 128 -12.13 16.29 -13.26
CA ILE A 128 -10.76 15.95 -13.65
C ILE A 128 -10.77 15.24 -15.01
N ILE A 129 -9.92 15.71 -15.94
CA ILE A 129 -9.79 15.17 -17.31
C ILE A 129 -9.48 13.66 -17.31
N ASP A 130 -8.72 13.20 -16.30
CA ASP A 130 -8.37 11.79 -16.12
C ASP A 130 -9.59 10.87 -16.04
N ASN A 131 -10.70 11.32 -15.45
CA ASN A 131 -11.94 10.55 -15.37
C ASN A 131 -12.44 10.15 -16.77
N ALA A 132 -12.56 11.11 -17.68
CA ALA A 132 -13.02 10.86 -19.05
C ALA A 132 -12.12 9.85 -19.79
N ARG A 133 -10.81 9.92 -19.52
CA ARG A 133 -9.82 9.00 -20.09
C ARG A 133 -9.99 7.58 -19.55
N TYR A 134 -10.04 7.42 -18.23
CA TYR A 134 -10.24 6.11 -17.59
C TYR A 134 -11.59 5.49 -17.93
N PHE A 135 -12.65 6.31 -18.01
CA PHE A 135 -13.97 5.89 -18.46
C PHE A 135 -13.91 5.34 -19.88
N THR A 136 -13.32 6.08 -20.81
CA THR A 136 -13.19 5.66 -22.21
C THR A 136 -12.39 4.36 -22.33
N GLN A 137 -11.27 4.25 -21.64
CA GLN A 137 -10.45 3.03 -21.61
C GLN A 137 -11.24 1.83 -21.06
N ALA A 138 -11.96 2.00 -19.94
CA ALA A 138 -12.82 0.98 -19.36
C ALA A 138 -13.96 0.57 -20.31
N LYS A 139 -14.54 1.53 -21.04
CA LYS A 139 -15.61 1.30 -22.02
C LYS A 139 -15.16 0.39 -23.17
N TYR A 140 -13.92 0.49 -23.64
CA TYR A 140 -13.39 -0.44 -24.64
C TYR A 140 -13.39 -1.90 -24.14
N LEU A 141 -13.09 -2.14 -22.86
CA LEU A 141 -13.18 -3.50 -22.31
C LEU A 141 -14.62 -3.98 -22.23
N GLU A 142 -15.54 -3.13 -21.79
CA GLU A 142 -16.94 -3.47 -21.68
C GLU A 142 -17.54 -3.83 -23.06
N LEU A 143 -17.24 -3.06 -24.11
CA LEU A 143 -17.76 -3.26 -25.47
C LEU A 143 -17.09 -4.41 -26.23
N TYR A 144 -15.76 -4.55 -26.12
CA TYR A 144 -14.98 -5.45 -26.99
C TYR A 144 -14.31 -6.62 -26.25
N GLY A 145 -14.41 -6.64 -24.92
CA GLY A 145 -13.89 -7.70 -24.06
C GLY A 145 -12.39 -7.57 -23.72
N ALA A 146 -11.97 -8.36 -22.74
CA ALA A 146 -10.60 -8.36 -22.20
C ALA A 146 -9.52 -8.64 -23.25
N GLY A 147 -9.78 -9.55 -24.20
CA GLY A 147 -8.80 -9.91 -25.24
C GLY A 147 -8.52 -8.75 -26.20
N TYR A 148 -9.55 -7.99 -26.60
CA TYR A 148 -9.39 -6.78 -27.38
C TYR A 148 -8.66 -5.70 -26.56
N PHE A 149 -9.09 -5.48 -25.32
CA PHE A 149 -8.51 -4.48 -24.43
C PHE A 149 -6.98 -4.61 -24.30
N PHE A 150 -6.48 -5.82 -24.05
CA PHE A 150 -5.03 -6.03 -23.89
C PHE A 150 -4.26 -5.99 -25.21
N ARG A 151 -4.88 -6.36 -26.35
CA ARG A 151 -4.22 -6.32 -27.66
C ARG A 151 -4.10 -4.90 -28.18
N GLU A 152 -5.10 -4.06 -27.93
CA GLU A 152 -5.21 -2.70 -28.49
C GLU A 152 -4.74 -1.60 -27.53
N TRP A 153 -4.23 -1.96 -26.35
CA TRP A 153 -3.72 -1.02 -25.36
C TRP A 153 -2.51 -0.24 -25.90
N GLY A 154 -2.60 1.09 -25.89
CA GLY A 154 -1.59 1.99 -26.46
C GLY A 154 -1.62 2.09 -27.99
N GLY A 155 -2.51 1.34 -28.66
CA GLY A 155 -2.85 1.53 -30.07
C GLY A 155 -4.18 2.27 -30.19
N THR A 156 -5.24 1.53 -30.53
CA THR A 156 -6.61 2.08 -30.62
C THR A 156 -7.09 2.63 -29.27
N ILE A 157 -6.69 1.98 -28.16
CA ILE A 157 -6.97 2.48 -26.81
C ILE A 157 -5.84 3.44 -26.44
N PHE A 158 -6.11 4.73 -26.59
CA PHE A 158 -5.15 5.78 -26.24
C PHE A 158 -4.78 5.69 -24.77
N ALA A 159 -3.48 5.51 -24.49
CA ALA A 159 -2.91 5.43 -23.17
C ALA A 159 -1.88 6.56 -23.03
N TRP A 160 -2.22 7.65 -22.35
CA TRP A 160 -1.34 8.82 -22.26
C TRP A 160 -0.13 8.55 -21.37
N THR A 161 -0.38 8.31 -20.09
CA THR A 161 0.59 7.85 -19.10
C THR A 161 -0.04 6.77 -18.21
N ASP A 162 -1.19 6.26 -18.66
CA ASP A 162 -1.97 5.29 -17.91
C ASP A 162 -1.43 3.90 -18.15
N LEU A 163 -1.67 3.05 -17.16
CA LEU A 163 -1.34 1.63 -17.20
C LEU A 163 -2.63 0.82 -17.12
N PRO A 164 -2.64 -0.38 -17.73
CA PRO A 164 -3.89 -1.05 -18.08
C PRO A 164 -4.68 -1.59 -16.88
N LEU A 165 -4.07 -1.82 -15.72
CA LEU A 165 -4.73 -2.60 -14.65
C LEU A 165 -5.97 -1.91 -14.09
N ILE A 166 -5.91 -0.62 -13.80
CA ILE A 166 -7.05 0.07 -13.18
C ILE A 166 -8.20 0.27 -14.18
N PRO A 167 -7.97 0.74 -15.42
CA PRO A 167 -9.01 0.80 -16.44
C PRO A 167 -9.59 -0.59 -16.77
N PHE A 168 -8.76 -1.64 -16.72
CA PHE A 168 -9.24 -3.03 -16.85
C PHE A 168 -10.23 -3.38 -15.72
N ILE A 169 -9.89 -3.10 -14.46
CA ILE A 169 -10.78 -3.36 -13.32
C ILE A 169 -12.09 -2.58 -13.47
N TYR A 170 -12.03 -1.31 -13.85
CA TYR A 170 -13.22 -0.51 -14.11
C TYR A 170 -14.08 -1.07 -15.25
N GLY A 171 -13.47 -1.50 -16.35
CA GLY A 171 -14.18 -2.13 -17.45
C GLY A 171 -14.88 -3.43 -17.05
N VAL A 172 -14.23 -4.26 -16.22
CA VAL A 172 -14.86 -5.48 -15.66
C VAL A 172 -16.05 -5.11 -14.78
N MET A 173 -15.95 -4.06 -13.97
CA MET A 173 -17.09 -3.59 -13.17
C MET A 173 -18.24 -3.07 -14.03
N PHE A 174 -17.94 -2.31 -15.10
CA PHE A 174 -18.95 -1.85 -16.05
C PHE A 174 -19.65 -3.00 -16.77
N ASN A 175 -18.90 -4.01 -17.20
CA ASN A 175 -19.48 -5.20 -17.81
C ASN A 175 -20.41 -5.96 -16.84
N ALA A 176 -20.02 -6.07 -15.56
CA ALA A 176 -20.77 -6.82 -14.56
C ALA A 176 -21.99 -6.09 -13.99
N PHE A 177 -21.88 -4.77 -13.77
CA PHE A 177 -22.88 -3.99 -13.02
C PHE A 177 -23.48 -2.82 -13.81
N GLY A 178 -22.95 -2.51 -15.00
CA GLY A 178 -23.32 -1.34 -15.80
C GLY A 178 -22.46 -0.11 -15.51
N GLU A 179 -22.63 0.93 -16.34
CA GLU A 179 -21.90 2.20 -16.29
C GLU A 179 -22.45 3.17 -15.23
N TYR A 180 -22.68 2.68 -14.02
CA TYR A 180 -23.15 3.50 -12.91
C TYR A 180 -21.98 4.08 -12.13
N ARG A 181 -22.10 5.36 -11.79
CA ARG A 181 -21.10 6.10 -11.01
C ARG A 181 -20.87 5.47 -9.64
N GLU A 182 -21.95 5.02 -9.01
CA GLU A 182 -21.96 4.40 -7.69
C GLU A 182 -21.09 3.13 -7.65
N VAL A 183 -20.99 2.39 -8.77
CA VAL A 183 -20.15 1.20 -8.86
C VAL A 183 -18.68 1.55 -8.67
N ILE A 184 -18.21 2.63 -9.31
CA ILE A 184 -16.84 3.13 -9.17
C ILE A 184 -16.59 3.65 -7.75
N GLN A 185 -17.56 4.34 -7.16
CA GLN A 185 -17.47 4.88 -5.80
C GLN A 185 -17.43 3.77 -4.74
N VAL A 186 -18.23 2.72 -4.90
CA VAL A 186 -18.15 1.51 -4.08
C VAL A 186 -16.77 0.87 -4.22
N LEU A 187 -16.29 0.68 -5.46
CA LEU A 187 -14.98 0.08 -5.72
C LEU A 187 -13.84 0.90 -5.10
N GLY A 188 -13.81 2.22 -5.28
CA GLY A 188 -12.83 3.12 -4.67
C GLY A 188 -12.87 3.06 -3.15
N SER A 189 -14.08 3.01 -2.56
CA SER A 189 -14.27 2.85 -1.11
C SER A 189 -13.74 1.50 -0.62
N LEU A 190 -13.94 0.41 -1.38
CA LEU A 190 -13.39 -0.90 -1.06
C LEU A 190 -11.85 -0.93 -1.14
N PHE A 191 -11.25 -0.30 -2.15
CA PHE A 191 -9.80 -0.15 -2.22
C PHE A 191 -9.25 0.64 -1.05
N PHE A 192 -9.92 1.71 -0.63
CA PHE A 192 -9.52 2.49 0.54
C PHE A 192 -9.61 1.67 1.85
N VAL A 193 -10.73 0.99 2.09
CA VAL A 193 -10.91 0.10 3.24
C VAL A 193 -9.88 -1.03 3.24
N GLY A 194 -9.62 -1.60 2.07
CA GLY A 194 -8.57 -2.59 1.86
C GLY A 194 -7.19 -2.03 2.22
N THR A 195 -6.88 -0.82 1.78
CA THR A 195 -5.61 -0.14 2.10
C THR A 195 -5.46 0.03 3.60
N MET A 196 -6.50 0.52 4.27
CA MET A 196 -6.52 0.66 5.73
C MET A 196 -6.28 -0.68 6.45
N ALA A 197 -6.95 -1.76 6.02
CA ALA A 197 -6.78 -3.08 6.58
C ALA A 197 -5.35 -3.64 6.36
N LEU A 198 -4.77 -3.41 5.18
CA LEU A 198 -3.39 -3.78 4.88
C LEU A 198 -2.39 -2.96 5.70
N THR A 199 -2.63 -1.67 5.91
CA THR A 199 -1.84 -0.82 6.81
C THR A 199 -1.87 -1.34 8.25
N TYR A 200 -3.05 -1.73 8.75
CA TYR A 200 -3.16 -2.41 10.05
C TYR A 200 -2.34 -3.69 10.10
N ALA A 201 -2.48 -4.57 9.08
CA ALA A 201 -1.75 -5.83 9.02
C ALA A 201 -0.23 -5.61 9.00
N LEU A 202 0.24 -4.64 8.22
CA LEU A 202 1.64 -4.27 8.13
C LEU A 202 2.18 -3.78 9.48
N GLY A 203 1.46 -2.85 10.14
CA GLY A 203 1.83 -2.34 11.45
C GLY A 203 1.83 -3.43 12.54
N LYS A 204 0.88 -4.38 12.45
CA LYS A 204 0.81 -5.55 13.33
C LYS A 204 2.01 -6.47 13.16
N ILE A 205 2.42 -6.76 11.93
CA ILE A 205 3.53 -7.67 11.61
C ILE A 205 4.88 -7.04 11.97
N LEU A 206 5.04 -5.75 11.73
CA LEU A 206 6.31 -5.05 11.96
C LEU A 206 6.53 -4.69 13.43
N TRP A 207 5.49 -4.26 14.14
CA TRP A 207 5.59 -3.80 15.53
C TRP A 207 4.65 -4.54 16.48
N SER A 208 3.37 -4.19 16.48
CA SER A 208 2.37 -4.83 17.34
C SER A 208 0.95 -4.52 16.89
N HIS A 209 -0.03 -5.26 17.42
CA HIS A 209 -1.46 -5.04 17.16
C HIS A 209 -1.88 -3.58 17.39
N HIS A 210 -1.39 -2.97 18.47
CA HIS A 210 -1.70 -1.57 18.81
C HIS A 210 -1.17 -0.60 17.74
N HIS A 211 0.09 -0.75 17.31
CA HIS A 211 0.67 0.10 16.28
C HIS A 211 -0.06 -0.03 14.95
N GLY A 212 -0.47 -1.25 14.58
CA GLY A 212 -1.34 -1.48 13.42
C GLY A 212 -2.65 -0.69 13.52
N MET A 213 -3.34 -0.74 14.67
CA MET A 213 -4.61 -0.02 14.84
C MET A 213 -4.43 1.49 14.79
N VAL A 214 -3.39 2.01 15.43
CA VAL A 214 -3.06 3.45 15.38
C VAL A 214 -2.76 3.86 13.93
N ALA A 215 -1.94 3.12 13.20
CA ALA A 215 -1.61 3.44 11.80
C ALA A 215 -2.85 3.44 10.90
N ALA A 216 -3.73 2.45 11.02
CA ALA A 216 -4.98 2.41 10.28
C ALA A 216 -5.92 3.57 10.63
N THR A 217 -6.01 3.93 11.92
CA THR A 217 -6.84 5.06 12.38
C THR A 217 -6.28 6.40 11.87
N LEU A 218 -4.95 6.56 11.86
CA LEU A 218 -4.30 7.75 11.31
C LEU A 218 -4.59 7.90 9.82
N LEU A 219 -4.63 6.80 9.05
CA LEU A 219 -4.99 6.83 7.64
C LEU A 219 -6.42 7.37 7.42
N LEU A 220 -7.37 7.00 8.29
CA LEU A 220 -8.73 7.56 8.28
C LEU A 220 -8.77 9.05 8.64
N GLY A 221 -7.74 9.55 9.33
CA GLY A 221 -7.63 10.96 9.69
C GLY A 221 -7.16 11.87 8.56
N ILE A 222 -6.80 11.33 7.38
CA ILE A 222 -6.28 12.11 6.24
C ILE A 222 -7.44 12.65 5.39
N PRO A 223 -7.81 13.94 5.50
CA PRO A 223 -9.03 14.46 4.87
C PRO A 223 -8.97 14.41 3.34
N TYR A 224 -7.77 14.61 2.78
CA TYR A 224 -7.54 14.59 1.34
C TYR A 224 -8.03 13.30 0.68
N LEU A 225 -7.84 12.14 1.33
CA LEU A 225 -8.23 10.85 0.75
C LEU A 225 -9.73 10.79 0.45
N TYR A 226 -10.57 11.35 1.31
CA TYR A 226 -12.03 11.35 1.11
C TYR A 226 -12.48 12.12 -0.11
N THR A 227 -11.71 13.13 -0.54
CA THR A 227 -11.99 13.86 -1.79
C THR A 227 -11.61 13.06 -3.03
N GLN A 228 -10.71 12.07 -2.90
CA GLN A 228 -10.16 11.30 -4.01
C GLN A 228 -10.88 9.95 -4.21
N ILE A 229 -11.33 9.33 -3.12
CA ILE A 229 -12.06 8.05 -3.12
C ILE A 229 -13.24 7.98 -4.10
N PRO A 230 -14.13 8.98 -4.18
CA PRO A 230 -15.30 8.89 -5.05
C PRO A 230 -14.99 9.12 -6.53
N LEU A 231 -13.76 9.53 -6.86
CA LEU A 231 -13.36 9.88 -8.21
C LEU A 231 -12.82 8.63 -8.92
N MET A 232 -13.18 8.47 -10.20
CA MET A 232 -12.61 7.43 -11.06
C MET A 232 -11.15 7.78 -11.39
N MET A 233 -10.24 7.49 -10.46
CA MET A 233 -8.81 7.76 -10.59
C MET A 233 -8.00 6.53 -10.19
N VAL A 234 -6.72 6.51 -10.56
CA VAL A 234 -5.83 5.37 -10.24
C VAL A 234 -5.20 5.46 -8.86
N ASP A 235 -5.23 6.61 -8.18
CA ASP A 235 -4.46 6.85 -6.97
C ASP A 235 -4.85 5.96 -5.79
N ILE A 236 -6.15 5.84 -5.50
CA ILE A 236 -6.64 5.00 -4.40
C ILE A 236 -6.38 3.50 -4.67
N PRO A 237 -6.67 2.96 -5.87
CA PRO A 237 -6.24 1.61 -6.22
C PRO A 237 -4.70 1.43 -6.15
N ALA A 238 -3.92 2.39 -6.62
CA ALA A 238 -2.46 2.32 -6.58
C ALA A 238 -1.94 2.24 -5.14
N MET A 239 -2.52 3.01 -4.21
CA MET A 239 -2.22 2.91 -2.77
C MET A 239 -2.53 1.51 -2.23
N PHE A 240 -3.65 0.92 -2.63
CA PHE A 240 -4.02 -0.44 -2.24
C PHE A 240 -2.99 -1.46 -2.72
N PHE A 241 -2.72 -1.50 -4.02
CA PHE A 241 -1.79 -2.47 -4.60
C PHE A 241 -0.35 -2.27 -4.13
N LEU A 242 0.10 -1.03 -3.95
CA LEU A 242 1.40 -0.74 -3.34
C LEU A 242 1.48 -1.28 -1.90
N THR A 243 0.47 -1.01 -1.07
CA THR A 243 0.45 -1.48 0.32
C THR A 243 0.40 -3.02 0.38
N LEU A 244 -0.34 -3.65 -0.54
CA LEU A 244 -0.38 -5.10 -0.71
C LEU A 244 1.00 -5.66 -1.11
N ALA A 245 1.68 -5.02 -2.06
CA ALA A 245 3.03 -5.39 -2.49
C ALA A 245 4.03 -5.32 -1.34
N VAL A 246 3.99 -4.24 -0.54
CA VAL A 246 4.85 -4.08 0.64
C VAL A 246 4.53 -5.15 1.69
N LEU A 247 3.24 -5.36 2.02
CA LEU A 247 2.83 -6.35 3.01
C LEU A 247 3.29 -7.76 2.63
N THR A 248 3.02 -8.18 1.39
CA THR A 248 3.37 -9.52 0.92
C THR A 248 4.88 -9.70 0.79
N ALA A 249 5.63 -8.65 0.41
CA ALA A 249 7.09 -8.67 0.44
C ALA A 249 7.63 -8.83 1.87
N VAL A 250 7.05 -8.12 2.85
CA VAL A 250 7.41 -8.25 4.28
C VAL A 250 7.15 -9.69 4.76
N LEU A 251 5.98 -10.26 4.44
CA LEU A 251 5.66 -11.65 4.79
C LEU A 251 6.66 -12.62 4.14
N ALA A 252 6.97 -12.45 2.85
CA ALA A 252 7.95 -13.27 2.15
C ALA A 252 9.36 -13.15 2.73
N ILE A 253 9.77 -11.97 3.18
CA ILE A 253 11.08 -11.74 3.81
C ILE A 253 11.12 -12.38 5.21
N LYS A 254 10.07 -12.24 6.03
CA LYS A 254 10.04 -12.75 7.42
C LYS A 254 9.81 -14.26 7.48
N GLU A 255 8.77 -14.74 6.81
CA GLU A 255 8.32 -16.14 6.90
C GLU A 255 8.98 -17.03 5.85
N GLY A 256 9.39 -16.46 4.71
CA GLY A 256 9.94 -17.23 3.59
C GLY A 256 8.88 -18.05 2.86
N GLY A 257 9.33 -19.11 2.18
CA GLY A 257 8.46 -19.97 1.36
C GLY A 257 8.25 -19.47 -0.06
N TYR A 258 8.18 -20.40 -1.01
CA TYR A 258 8.03 -20.07 -2.43
C TYR A 258 6.70 -19.38 -2.74
N GLY A 259 5.62 -19.78 -2.07
CA GLY A 259 4.30 -19.16 -2.23
C GLY A 259 4.31 -17.67 -1.89
N HIS A 260 4.85 -17.27 -0.74
CA HIS A 260 4.94 -15.87 -0.36
C HIS A 260 5.82 -15.05 -1.32
N VAL A 261 6.96 -15.60 -1.74
CA VAL A 261 7.85 -14.94 -2.72
C VAL A 261 7.11 -14.69 -4.04
N PHE A 262 6.38 -15.68 -4.54
CA PHE A 262 5.63 -15.57 -5.78
C PHE A 262 4.47 -14.58 -5.67
N ILE A 263 3.69 -14.64 -4.59
CA ILE A 263 2.61 -13.68 -4.32
C ILE A 263 3.15 -12.25 -4.22
N ALA A 264 4.29 -12.05 -3.54
CA ALA A 264 4.94 -10.75 -3.44
C ALA A 264 5.38 -10.21 -4.82
N ALA A 265 5.96 -11.07 -5.66
CA ALA A 265 6.34 -10.70 -7.02
C ALA A 265 5.13 -10.29 -7.86
N ILE A 266 4.02 -11.04 -7.80
CA ILE A 266 2.76 -10.69 -8.47
C ILE A 266 2.23 -9.35 -7.94
N ALA A 267 2.18 -9.16 -6.63
CA ALA A 267 1.66 -7.93 -6.04
C ALA A 267 2.49 -6.70 -6.45
N ILE A 268 3.83 -6.82 -6.50
CA ILE A 268 4.72 -5.78 -7.01
C ILE A 268 4.40 -5.45 -8.47
N VAL A 269 4.25 -6.46 -9.32
CA VAL A 269 3.91 -6.26 -10.73
C VAL A 269 2.55 -5.58 -10.87
N LEU A 270 1.52 -6.05 -10.15
CA LEU A 270 0.21 -5.41 -10.12
C LEU A 270 0.31 -3.94 -9.68
N ALA A 271 1.07 -3.63 -8.64
CA ALA A 271 1.30 -2.26 -8.19
C ALA A 271 1.98 -1.42 -9.29
N LEU A 272 3.01 -1.94 -9.94
CA LEU A 272 3.66 -1.27 -11.08
C LEU A 272 2.68 -1.04 -12.24
N PHE A 273 1.71 -1.94 -12.46
CA PHE A 273 0.65 -1.81 -13.48
C PHE A 273 -0.47 -0.82 -13.12
N THR A 274 -0.47 -0.24 -11.91
CA THR A 274 -1.46 0.78 -11.55
C THR A 274 -1.03 2.19 -11.98
N LYS A 275 0.21 2.56 -11.71
CA LYS A 275 0.74 3.90 -11.95
C LYS A 275 2.27 3.88 -12.01
N TYR A 276 2.87 4.60 -12.97
CA TYR A 276 4.31 4.67 -13.13
C TYR A 276 5.05 5.05 -11.85
N SER A 277 4.60 6.11 -11.15
CA SER A 277 5.29 6.61 -9.96
C SER A 277 5.40 5.60 -8.80
N VAL A 278 4.68 4.49 -8.84
CA VAL A 278 4.71 3.42 -7.81
C VAL A 278 6.10 2.81 -7.66
N TRP A 279 6.93 2.77 -8.71
CA TRP A 279 8.27 2.20 -8.62
C TRP A 279 9.15 2.92 -7.58
N ILE A 280 8.99 4.23 -7.44
CA ILE A 280 9.72 5.04 -6.45
C ILE A 280 9.30 4.62 -5.04
N PHE A 281 8.00 4.43 -4.82
CA PHE A 281 7.47 4.04 -3.51
C PHE A 281 7.83 2.60 -3.12
N LEU A 282 8.06 1.72 -4.11
CA LEU A 282 8.56 0.36 -3.85
C LEU A 282 10.00 0.33 -3.31
N SER A 283 10.73 1.45 -3.33
CA SER A 283 12.04 1.57 -2.66
C SER A 283 11.99 1.30 -1.16
N VAL A 284 10.81 1.33 -0.54
CA VAL A 284 10.62 0.93 0.86
C VAL A 284 10.87 -0.57 1.09
N VAL A 285 10.69 -1.42 0.08
CA VAL A 285 10.82 -2.88 0.22
C VAL A 285 12.25 -3.29 0.58
N PRO A 286 13.31 -2.80 -0.09
CA PRO A 286 14.69 -2.97 0.37
C PRO A 286 14.93 -2.52 1.81
N LEU A 287 14.27 -1.46 2.28
CA LEU A 287 14.43 -0.94 3.64
C LEU A 287 13.95 -1.91 4.72
N VAL A 288 12.99 -2.79 4.39
CA VAL A 288 12.49 -3.83 5.29
C VAL A 288 13.59 -4.81 5.69
N VAL A 289 14.58 -5.05 4.81
CA VAL A 289 15.72 -5.94 5.12
C VAL A 289 16.60 -5.34 6.20
N PHE A 290 16.86 -4.02 6.16
CA PHE A 290 17.64 -3.34 7.19
C PHE A 290 16.94 -3.31 8.54
N ALA A 291 15.61 -3.39 8.56
CA ALA A 291 14.83 -3.50 9.79
C ALA A 291 14.87 -4.90 10.44
N GLN A 292 15.41 -5.93 9.77
CA GLN A 292 15.49 -7.27 10.35
C GLN A 292 16.65 -7.39 11.35
N PRO A 293 16.60 -8.35 12.30
CA PRO A 293 17.74 -8.69 13.13
C PRO A 293 18.96 -9.12 12.30
N GLN A 294 20.16 -8.70 12.68
CA GLN A 294 21.41 -8.94 11.95
C GLN A 294 21.64 -10.43 11.61
N HIS A 295 21.30 -11.35 12.51
CA HIS A 295 21.45 -12.79 12.29
C HIS A 295 20.56 -13.34 11.16
N LEU A 296 19.50 -12.62 10.77
CA LEU A 296 18.59 -12.99 9.67
C LEU A 296 18.87 -12.22 8.37
N TRP A 297 19.85 -11.29 8.35
CA TRP A 297 20.10 -10.43 7.19
C TRP A 297 20.41 -11.22 5.93
N ARG A 298 21.30 -12.23 6.01
CA ARG A 298 21.67 -13.05 4.84
C ARG A 298 20.45 -13.73 4.22
N GLN A 299 19.57 -14.30 5.05
CA GLN A 299 18.35 -14.96 4.56
C GLN A 299 17.36 -13.95 3.98
N SER A 300 17.22 -12.79 4.62
CA SER A 300 16.34 -11.71 4.19
C SER A 300 16.77 -11.14 2.83
N VAL A 301 18.07 -10.93 2.63
CA VAL A 301 18.65 -10.52 1.34
C VAL A 301 18.37 -11.57 0.27
N ILE A 302 18.63 -12.86 0.53
CA ILE A 302 18.35 -13.93 -0.45
C ILE A 302 16.86 -13.97 -0.82
N ARG A 303 15.95 -13.82 0.15
CA ARG A 303 14.51 -13.79 -0.08
C ARG A 303 14.12 -12.57 -0.92
N LEU A 304 14.63 -11.39 -0.59
CA LEU A 304 14.42 -10.17 -1.37
C LEU A 304 14.95 -10.32 -2.80
N SER A 305 16.16 -10.86 -3.00
CA SER A 305 16.73 -11.09 -4.32
C SER A 305 15.84 -12.01 -5.17
N LYS A 306 15.23 -13.04 -4.56
CA LYS A 306 14.26 -13.90 -5.26
C LYS A 306 13.00 -13.12 -5.65
N ILE A 307 12.44 -12.31 -4.75
CA ILE A 307 11.26 -11.47 -5.05
C ILE A 307 11.56 -10.54 -6.21
N ILE A 308 12.68 -9.81 -6.15
CA ILE A 308 13.11 -8.90 -7.22
C ILE A 308 13.30 -9.66 -8.53
N PHE A 309 13.99 -10.81 -8.50
CA PHE A 309 14.19 -11.62 -9.70
C PHE A 309 12.86 -12.02 -10.35
N PHE A 310 11.92 -12.59 -9.58
CA PHE A 310 10.62 -12.99 -10.12
C PHE A 310 9.79 -11.80 -10.59
N ALA A 311 9.77 -10.69 -9.83
CA ALA A 311 9.07 -9.48 -10.22
C ALA A 311 9.64 -8.89 -11.51
N THR A 312 10.96 -8.85 -11.65
CA THR A 312 11.64 -8.38 -12.86
C THR A 312 11.33 -9.30 -14.05
N VAL A 313 11.38 -10.62 -13.88
CA VAL A 313 11.03 -11.56 -14.97
C VAL A 313 9.58 -11.33 -15.43
N LEU A 314 8.64 -11.29 -14.49
CA LEU A 314 7.23 -11.04 -14.80
C LEU A 314 7.04 -9.66 -15.46
N TRP A 315 7.68 -8.62 -14.91
CA TRP A 315 7.61 -7.27 -15.47
C TRP A 315 8.20 -7.23 -16.89
N CYS A 316 9.36 -7.82 -17.13
CA CYS A 316 9.98 -7.89 -18.47
C CYS A 316 9.11 -8.64 -19.49
N LEU A 317 8.41 -9.69 -19.07
CA LEU A 317 7.47 -10.41 -19.95
C LEU A 317 6.29 -9.53 -20.38
N VAL A 318 5.81 -8.66 -19.49
CA VAL A 318 4.72 -7.75 -19.83
C VAL A 318 5.22 -6.50 -20.56
N LEU A 319 6.40 -5.98 -20.18
CA LEU A 319 7.08 -4.90 -20.88
C LEU A 319 7.37 -5.27 -22.34
N SER A 320 7.82 -6.49 -22.63
CA SER A 320 8.11 -6.89 -24.01
C SER A 320 6.86 -6.89 -24.89
N TRP A 321 5.70 -7.17 -24.29
CA TRP A 321 4.41 -7.10 -24.98
C TRP A 321 3.95 -5.66 -25.23
N TYR A 322 4.14 -4.75 -24.25
CA TYR A 322 3.69 -3.36 -24.33
C TYR A 322 4.79 -2.35 -24.71
N TYR A 323 5.96 -2.81 -25.11
CA TYR A 323 7.13 -1.96 -25.32
C TYR A 323 6.87 -0.74 -26.21
N PRO A 324 6.18 -0.86 -27.37
CA PRO A 324 5.93 0.30 -28.23
C PRO A 324 5.11 1.38 -27.53
N ALA A 325 4.03 0.98 -26.85
CA ALA A 325 3.14 1.89 -26.13
C ALA A 325 3.90 2.59 -24.98
N LEU A 326 4.61 1.82 -24.15
CA LEU A 326 5.35 2.39 -23.02
C LEU A 326 6.47 3.31 -23.47
N PHE A 327 7.14 2.98 -24.59
CA PHE A 327 8.17 3.84 -25.17
C PHE A 327 7.59 5.19 -25.61
N GLU A 328 6.47 5.19 -26.32
CA GLU A 328 5.78 6.42 -26.73
C GLU A 328 5.35 7.25 -25.51
N GLN A 329 4.80 6.61 -24.46
CA GLN A 329 4.45 7.30 -23.21
C GLN A 329 5.66 7.95 -22.53
N ILE A 330 6.81 7.27 -22.51
CA ILE A 330 8.06 7.82 -21.97
C ILE A 330 8.55 8.99 -22.84
N THR A 331 8.47 8.90 -24.17
CA THR A 331 8.81 9.99 -25.08
C THR A 331 7.92 11.21 -24.81
N ILE A 332 6.60 11.02 -24.67
CA ILE A 332 5.65 12.08 -24.33
C ILE A 332 6.01 12.72 -22.99
N LEU A 333 6.33 11.92 -21.96
CA LEU A 333 6.70 12.42 -20.64
C LEU A 333 7.98 13.26 -20.69
N LEU A 334 8.99 12.81 -21.44
CA LEU A 334 10.22 13.57 -21.62
C LEU A 334 9.95 14.87 -22.39
N ASP A 335 9.22 14.82 -23.50
CA ASP A 335 8.93 16.00 -24.31
C ASP A 335 8.05 17.02 -23.57
N TYR A 336 7.08 16.57 -22.78
CA TYR A 336 6.17 17.43 -22.02
C TYR A 336 6.86 18.11 -20.83
N GLN A 337 7.86 17.47 -20.22
CA GLN A 337 8.54 18.04 -19.05
C GLN A 337 9.59 19.10 -19.41
N TRP A 338 10.19 19.02 -20.60
CA TRP A 338 11.30 19.88 -21.01
C TRP A 338 10.93 20.98 -22.02
N ARG A 339 9.65 21.07 -22.42
CA ARG A 339 9.09 22.16 -23.25
C ARG A 339 8.08 22.99 -22.48
#